data_AF-A0A2B7XW53-F1
#
_entry.id   AF-A0A2B7XW53-F1
#
_cell.length_a   1.000
_cell.length_b   1.000
_cell.length_c   1.000
_cell.angle_alpha   90.00
_cell.angle_beta   90.00
_cell.angle_gamma   90.00
#
_symmetry.space_group_name_H-M   'P 1'
#
loop_
_entity.id
_entity.type
_entity.pdbx_description
1 polymer ?
#
loop_
_entity_poly.entity_id
_entity_poly.type
_entity_poly.pdbx_seq_one_letter_code
_entity_poly.pdbx_strand_id
1 'polypeptide(L)'
;MPPKRKHRSDEADEQQEEHDSKRFAILKPRTRHIAERTIKTKWTTLPDSVQEKVKELFRAIERPVITRHRDERKRIDAQAAVVVVRKNLGRRLPRMPFPPGTKDADFDYEVALNDNRALELQLATATNSADLLRAEIRREEAQLAKEKAQLEELEKNARAAQAERKKQAKNAHPVIRRLERSRQQGGGYKDLIFAEPKGHESMICEIDANSELYPLVKQLRNHLESMQNNASQVSGLGEAIARSQSSLNLLPLG
;
A
#
# COMPACT_ATOMS: atom_id res chain seq x y z
N MET A 1 -18.90 16.31 53.11
CA MET A 1 -19.18 15.27 52.11
C MET A 1 -18.88 15.83 50.72
N PRO A 2 -18.02 15.19 49.90
CA PRO A 2 -17.68 15.71 48.58
C PRO A 2 -18.76 15.31 47.54
N PRO A 3 -19.04 16.15 46.53
CA PRO A 3 -20.07 15.84 45.54
C PRO A 3 -19.56 14.84 44.51
N LYS A 4 -20.45 13.92 44.10
CA LYS A 4 -20.21 12.87 43.10
C LYS A 4 -19.86 13.49 41.73
N ARG A 5 -18.69 13.14 41.19
CA ARG A 5 -18.31 13.40 39.80
C ARG A 5 -19.20 12.58 38.86
N LYS A 6 -19.82 13.24 37.89
CA LYS A 6 -20.63 12.65 36.82
C LYS A 6 -19.68 12.10 35.74
N HIS A 7 -19.58 10.78 35.65
CA HIS A 7 -18.86 10.09 34.56
C HIS A 7 -19.66 10.31 33.26
N ARG A 8 -19.07 10.97 32.27
CA ARG A 8 -19.69 11.24 30.97
C ARG A 8 -18.59 11.19 29.91
N SER A 9 -18.16 9.98 29.57
CA SER A 9 -17.21 9.69 28.47
C SER A 9 -16.95 8.19 28.47
N ASP A 10 -17.86 7.41 27.89
CA ASP A 10 -17.61 6.00 27.49
C ASP A 10 -18.49 5.64 26.27
N GLU A 11 -19.66 6.28 26.11
CA GLU A 11 -20.57 6.02 24.97
C GLU A 11 -20.04 6.50 23.60
N ALA A 12 -18.98 7.32 23.56
CA ALA A 12 -18.43 7.84 22.30
C ALA A 12 -17.40 6.89 21.65
N ASP A 13 -16.64 6.13 22.44
CA ASP A 13 -15.65 5.17 21.92
C ASP A 13 -16.31 3.88 21.42
N GLU A 14 -17.39 3.41 22.07
CA GLU A 14 -18.12 2.21 21.63
C GLU A 14 -18.78 2.37 20.25
N GLN A 15 -19.20 3.60 19.89
CA GLN A 15 -19.82 3.87 18.59
C GLN A 15 -18.79 3.89 17.46
N GLN A 16 -17.56 4.35 17.71
CA GLN A 16 -16.50 4.35 16.69
C GLN A 16 -16.03 2.94 16.32
N GLU A 17 -15.90 2.02 17.29
CA GLU A 17 -15.56 0.62 16.99
C GLU A 17 -16.67 -0.12 16.21
N GLU A 18 -17.94 0.16 16.49
CA GLU A 18 -19.07 -0.42 15.76
C GLU A 18 -19.14 -0.01 14.29
N HIS A 19 -18.71 1.22 13.97
CA HIS A 19 -18.74 1.73 12.60
C HIS A 19 -17.58 1.19 11.74
N ASP A 20 -16.41 0.95 12.32
CA ASP A 20 -15.30 0.28 11.62
C ASP A 20 -15.52 -1.24 11.48
N SER A 21 -16.24 -1.87 12.42
CA SER A 21 -16.66 -3.28 12.36
C SER A 21 -17.54 -3.60 11.14
N LYS A 22 -18.32 -2.63 10.64
CA LYS A 22 -19.30 -2.83 9.54
C LYS A 22 -18.70 -2.69 8.14
N ARG A 23 -17.40 -2.35 8.00
CA ARG A 23 -16.74 -2.19 6.68
C ARG A 23 -16.46 -3.50 5.96
N PHE A 24 -16.48 -4.63 6.67
CA PHE A 24 -16.21 -5.94 6.09
C PHE A 24 -17.28 -6.95 6.50
N ALA A 25 -17.55 -7.93 5.63
CA ALA A 25 -18.49 -9.00 5.92
C ALA A 25 -17.92 -9.91 7.02
N ILE A 26 -18.50 -9.88 8.22
CA ILE A 26 -18.12 -10.74 9.34
C ILE A 26 -19.01 -11.99 9.34
N LEU A 27 -18.40 -13.17 9.37
CA LEU A 27 -19.13 -14.44 9.55
C LEU A 27 -19.60 -14.54 11.00
N LYS A 28 -20.92 -14.63 11.20
CA LYS A 28 -21.51 -14.89 12.52
C LYS A 28 -21.81 -16.40 12.69
N PRO A 29 -21.44 -17.00 13.83
CA PRO A 29 -21.78 -18.40 14.09
C PRO A 29 -23.30 -18.57 14.13
N ARG A 30 -23.82 -19.54 13.37
CA ARG A 30 -25.27 -19.82 13.28
C ARG A 30 -25.56 -21.28 13.58
N THR A 31 -26.25 -21.52 14.68
CA THR A 31 -26.77 -22.86 15.01
C THR A 31 -27.97 -23.19 14.14
N ARG A 32 -27.98 -24.38 13.54
CA ARG A 32 -29.12 -24.92 12.78
C ARG A 32 -29.65 -26.16 13.49
N HIS A 33 -30.96 -26.19 13.74
CA HIS A 33 -31.63 -27.39 14.26
C HIS A 33 -31.99 -28.31 13.09
N ILE A 34 -31.59 -29.58 13.19
CA ILE A 34 -31.79 -30.58 12.13
C ILE A 34 -32.72 -31.66 12.67
N ALA A 35 -33.79 -31.95 11.94
CA ALA A 35 -34.74 -33.00 12.33
C ALA A 35 -34.08 -34.39 12.28
N GLU A 36 -34.38 -35.26 13.24
CA GLU A 36 -33.82 -36.62 13.30
C GLU A 36 -34.09 -37.45 12.04
N ARG A 37 -35.25 -37.25 11.41
CA ARG A 37 -35.58 -37.87 10.12
C ARG A 37 -34.54 -37.53 9.04
N THR A 38 -34.04 -36.31 9.03
CA THR A 38 -33.03 -35.85 8.06
C THR A 38 -31.69 -36.51 8.33
N ILE A 39 -31.34 -36.72 9.61
CA ILE A 39 -30.14 -37.45 9.99
C ILE A 39 -30.26 -38.91 9.50
N LYS A 40 -31.34 -39.61 9.84
CA LYS A 40 -31.51 -41.02 9.46
C LYS A 40 -31.63 -41.27 7.95
N THR A 41 -32.13 -40.29 7.18
CA THR A 41 -32.37 -40.44 5.73
C THR A 41 -31.23 -39.94 4.85
N LYS A 42 -30.58 -38.83 5.24
CA LYS A 42 -29.57 -38.16 4.40
C LYS A 42 -28.13 -38.35 4.87
N TRP A 43 -27.92 -38.74 6.13
CA TRP A 43 -26.57 -38.89 6.66
C TRP A 43 -26.11 -40.32 6.44
N THR A 44 -25.02 -40.47 5.72
CA THR A 44 -24.41 -41.77 5.42
C THR A 44 -23.26 -42.04 6.38
N THR A 45 -22.88 -43.31 6.48
CA THR A 45 -21.66 -43.71 7.19
C THR A 45 -20.44 -43.38 6.34
N LEU A 46 -19.29 -43.18 6.99
CA LEU A 46 -18.03 -42.93 6.29
C LEU A 46 -17.60 -44.15 5.47
N PRO A 47 -16.97 -43.95 4.28
CA PRO A 47 -16.28 -45.02 3.57
C PRO A 47 -15.18 -45.65 4.42
N ASP A 48 -14.92 -46.94 4.21
CA ASP A 48 -13.95 -47.70 5.03
C ASP A 48 -12.52 -47.14 4.95
N SER A 49 -12.12 -46.60 3.79
CA SER A 49 -10.84 -45.89 3.60
C SER A 49 -10.66 -44.72 4.57
N VAL A 50 -11.72 -43.91 4.74
CA VAL A 50 -11.72 -42.76 5.65
C VAL A 50 -11.74 -43.21 7.09
N GLN A 51 -12.45 -44.30 7.39
CA GLN A 51 -12.45 -44.87 8.73
C GLN A 51 -11.05 -45.33 9.16
N GLU A 52 -10.23 -45.85 8.25
CA GLU A 52 -8.84 -46.22 8.52
C GLU A 52 -7.96 -44.99 8.84
N LYS A 53 -8.09 -43.92 8.05
CA LYS A 53 -7.42 -42.63 8.32
C LYS A 53 -7.78 -42.06 9.69
N VAL A 54 -9.05 -42.10 10.07
CA VAL A 54 -9.49 -41.67 11.41
C VAL A 54 -8.93 -42.57 12.52
N LYS A 55 -8.83 -43.88 12.28
CA LYS A 55 -8.19 -44.81 13.23
C LYS A 55 -6.69 -44.52 13.38
N GLU A 56 -6.01 -44.15 12.30
CA GLU A 56 -4.62 -43.70 12.31
C GLU A 56 -4.46 -42.39 13.09
N LEU A 57 -5.35 -41.42 12.86
CA LEU A 57 -5.40 -40.18 13.63
C LEU A 57 -5.53 -40.44 15.14
N PHE A 58 -6.40 -41.37 15.55
CA PHE A 58 -6.50 -41.75 16.96
C PHE A 58 -5.19 -42.34 17.53
N ARG A 59 -4.37 -43.02 16.70
CA ARG A 59 -3.03 -43.49 17.12
C ARG A 59 -2.04 -42.34 17.24
N ALA A 60 -2.11 -41.34 16.35
CA ALA A 60 -1.25 -40.16 16.43
C ALA A 60 -1.53 -39.35 17.70
N ILE A 61 -2.80 -39.16 18.06
CA ILE A 61 -3.25 -38.40 19.25
C ILE A 61 -2.89 -39.11 20.57
N GLU A 62 -2.63 -40.43 20.56
CA GLU A 62 -2.22 -41.17 21.75
C GLU A 62 -0.84 -40.73 22.29
N ARG A 63 0.11 -40.42 21.38
CA ARG A 63 1.50 -40.12 21.77
C ARG A 63 1.62 -38.87 22.66
N PRO A 64 1.01 -37.71 22.33
CA PRO A 64 1.07 -36.52 23.17
C PRO A 64 0.56 -36.75 24.61
N VAL A 65 -0.53 -37.52 24.75
CA VAL A 65 -1.15 -37.80 26.06
C VAL A 65 -0.21 -38.61 26.95
N ILE A 66 0.44 -39.64 26.39
CA ILE A 66 1.41 -40.46 27.12
C ILE A 66 2.65 -39.63 27.47
N THR A 67 3.18 -38.86 26.53
CA THR A 67 4.42 -38.06 26.73
C THR A 67 4.26 -36.94 27.76
N ARG A 68 3.03 -36.47 28.01
CA ARG A 68 2.75 -35.43 29.01
C ARG A 68 3.07 -35.88 30.44
N HIS A 69 2.94 -37.18 30.72
CA HIS A 69 3.24 -37.72 32.04
C HIS A 69 4.75 -37.98 32.18
N ARG A 70 5.36 -37.54 33.28
CA ARG A 70 6.77 -37.82 33.60
C ARG A 70 6.96 -39.17 34.28
N ASP A 71 5.98 -39.60 35.07
CA ASP A 71 6.02 -40.85 35.84
C ASP A 71 5.67 -42.06 34.96
N GLU A 72 6.50 -43.10 34.99
CA GLU A 72 6.30 -44.30 34.16
C GLU A 72 5.01 -45.05 34.49
N ARG A 73 4.66 -45.16 35.78
CA ARG A 73 3.39 -45.79 36.20
C ARG A 73 2.18 -45.07 35.63
N LYS A 74 2.20 -43.73 35.65
CA LYS A 74 1.12 -42.90 35.10
C LYS A 74 1.07 -42.97 33.57
N ARG A 75 2.21 -43.17 32.89
CA ARG A 75 2.25 -43.41 31.44
C ARG A 75 1.55 -44.71 31.07
N ILE A 76 1.82 -45.79 31.80
CA ILE A 76 1.20 -47.10 31.57
C ILE A 76 -0.32 -47.02 31.80
N ASP A 77 -0.75 -46.40 32.89
CA ASP A 77 -2.18 -46.22 33.19
C ASP A 77 -2.89 -45.36 32.14
N ALA A 78 -2.27 -44.24 31.74
CA ALA A 78 -2.80 -43.36 30.70
C ALA A 78 -2.86 -44.07 29.34
N GLN A 79 -1.83 -44.83 28.97
CA GLN A 79 -1.82 -45.62 27.76
C GLN A 79 -2.94 -46.67 27.76
N ALA A 80 -3.12 -47.40 28.87
CA ALA A 80 -4.19 -48.39 29.00
C ALA A 80 -5.58 -47.74 28.84
N ALA A 81 -5.81 -46.60 29.50
CA ALA A 81 -7.05 -45.84 29.39
C ALA A 81 -7.31 -45.35 27.95
N VAL A 82 -6.30 -44.75 27.29
CA VAL A 82 -6.42 -44.24 25.91
C VAL A 82 -6.67 -45.37 24.91
N VAL A 83 -6.02 -46.53 25.07
CA VAL A 83 -6.24 -47.70 24.20
C VAL A 83 -7.68 -48.20 24.29
N VAL A 84 -8.27 -48.21 25.49
CA VAL A 84 -9.70 -48.59 25.68
C VAL A 84 -10.61 -47.61 24.95
N VAL A 85 -10.39 -46.31 25.13
CA VAL A 85 -11.16 -45.25 24.45
C VAL A 85 -11.03 -45.38 22.93
N ARG A 86 -9.81 -45.51 22.40
CA ARG A 86 -9.55 -45.71 20.97
C ARG A 86 -10.31 -46.90 20.39
N LYS A 87 -10.28 -48.06 21.08
CA LYS A 87 -11.01 -49.27 20.65
C LYS A 87 -12.53 -49.04 20.64
N ASN A 88 -13.06 -48.33 21.64
CA ASN A 88 -14.48 -48.01 21.72
C ASN A 88 -14.92 -47.05 20.60
N LEU A 89 -14.14 -46.00 20.32
CA LEU A 89 -14.43 -45.09 19.20
C LEU A 89 -14.32 -45.80 17.86
N GLY A 90 -13.30 -46.62 17.66
CA GLY A 90 -13.13 -47.41 16.43
C GLY A 90 -14.29 -48.37 16.16
N ARG A 91 -14.93 -48.93 17.19
CA ARG A 91 -16.14 -49.76 17.07
C ARG A 91 -17.40 -48.96 16.73
N ARG A 92 -17.46 -47.69 17.15
CA ARG A 92 -18.62 -46.80 16.91
C ARG A 92 -18.57 -46.09 15.57
N LEU A 93 -17.37 -45.91 15.01
CA LEU A 93 -17.13 -45.18 13.78
C LEU A 93 -17.98 -45.67 12.58
N PRO A 94 -18.14 -46.98 12.32
CA PRO A 94 -18.96 -47.46 11.21
C PRO A 94 -20.47 -47.22 11.40
N ARG A 95 -20.92 -46.97 12.64
CA ARG A 95 -22.34 -46.77 12.99
C ARG A 95 -22.70 -45.30 13.19
N MET A 96 -21.72 -44.39 13.10
CA MET A 96 -21.94 -42.97 13.30
C MET A 96 -22.41 -42.34 11.99
N PRO A 97 -23.56 -41.65 11.97
CA PRO A 97 -24.01 -40.93 10.78
C PRO A 97 -23.23 -39.63 10.63
N PHE A 98 -22.80 -39.30 9.42
CA PHE A 98 -22.10 -38.06 9.11
C PHE A 98 -22.89 -37.18 8.14
N PRO A 99 -22.81 -35.84 8.29
CA PRO A 99 -23.52 -34.92 7.40
C PRO A 99 -23.21 -35.16 5.91
N PRO A 100 -24.19 -35.00 5.01
CA PRO A 100 -23.94 -35.08 3.58
C PRO A 100 -22.98 -33.97 3.17
N GLY A 101 -21.86 -34.35 2.55
CA GLY A 101 -20.81 -33.42 2.11
C GLY A 101 -19.51 -33.48 2.90
N THR A 102 -19.40 -34.35 3.92
CA THR A 102 -18.09 -34.70 4.50
C THR A 102 -17.23 -35.37 3.43
N LYS A 103 -16.09 -34.77 3.12
CA LYS A 103 -15.12 -35.28 2.15
C LYS A 103 -14.03 -36.06 2.87
N ASP A 104 -13.39 -36.99 2.17
CA ASP A 104 -12.25 -37.75 2.69
C ASP A 104 -11.11 -36.85 3.15
N ALA A 105 -10.90 -35.72 2.44
CA ALA A 105 -9.87 -34.73 2.76
C ALA A 105 -10.09 -34.03 4.11
N ASP A 106 -11.33 -33.98 4.62
CA ASP A 106 -11.65 -33.35 5.91
C ASP A 106 -11.04 -34.12 7.09
N PHE A 107 -10.63 -35.38 6.89
CA PHE A 107 -10.03 -36.25 7.90
C PHE A 107 -8.51 -36.40 7.77
N ASP A 108 -7.90 -35.76 6.78
CA ASP A 108 -6.45 -35.79 6.56
C ASP A 108 -5.78 -34.63 7.34
N TYR A 109 -5.25 -34.94 8.53
CA TYR A 109 -4.62 -33.95 9.40
C TYR A 109 -3.47 -33.19 8.73
N GLU A 110 -2.61 -33.89 7.97
CA GLU A 110 -1.47 -33.27 7.30
C GLU A 110 -1.89 -32.28 6.21
N VAL A 111 -2.97 -32.57 5.48
CA VAL A 111 -3.51 -31.66 4.46
C VAL A 111 -4.05 -30.40 5.13
N ALA A 112 -4.88 -30.56 6.17
CA ALA A 112 -5.40 -29.44 6.94
C ALA A 112 -4.29 -28.58 7.57
N LEU A 113 -3.21 -29.21 8.05
CA LEU A 113 -2.05 -28.51 8.60
C LEU A 113 -1.30 -27.71 7.53
N ASN A 114 -1.11 -28.29 6.35
CA ASN A 114 -0.46 -27.60 5.23
C ASN A 114 -1.30 -26.41 4.73
N ASP A 115 -2.62 -26.58 4.61
CA ASP A 115 -3.53 -25.50 4.25
C ASP A 115 -3.50 -24.38 5.30
N ASN A 116 -3.47 -24.72 6.59
CA ASN A 116 -3.35 -23.76 7.66
C ASN A 116 -2.04 -22.96 7.57
N ARG A 117 -0.90 -23.64 7.36
CA ARG A 117 0.40 -22.97 7.14
C ARG A 117 0.39 -22.07 5.90
N ALA A 118 -0.25 -22.49 4.81
CA ALA A 118 -0.37 -21.68 3.61
C ALA A 118 -1.19 -20.41 3.88
N LEU A 119 -2.30 -20.53 4.61
CA LEU A 119 -3.12 -19.38 5.02
C LEU A 119 -2.38 -18.46 5.99
N GLU A 120 -1.60 -19.00 6.94
CA GLU A 120 -0.76 -18.22 7.85
C GLU A 120 0.31 -17.44 7.07
N LEU A 121 0.95 -18.05 6.07
CA LEU A 121 1.92 -17.37 5.20
C LEU A 121 1.27 -16.26 4.37
N GLN A 122 0.08 -16.52 3.82
CA GLN A 122 -0.69 -15.50 3.09
C GLN A 122 -1.07 -14.34 4.00
N LEU A 123 -1.52 -14.63 5.22
CA LEU A 123 -1.83 -13.61 6.22
C LEU A 123 -0.59 -12.79 6.55
N ALA A 124 0.53 -13.43 6.85
CA ALA A 124 1.79 -12.76 7.18
C ALA A 124 2.30 -11.86 6.02
N THR A 125 2.16 -12.33 4.78
CA THR A 125 2.53 -11.55 3.59
C THR A 125 1.62 -10.32 3.44
N ALA A 126 0.31 -10.52 3.60
CA ALA A 126 -0.66 -9.45 3.52
C ALA A 126 -0.45 -8.39 4.62
N THR A 127 -0.22 -8.82 5.87
CA THR A 127 0.06 -7.89 6.98
C THR A 127 1.34 -7.10 6.76
N ASN A 128 2.42 -7.77 6.34
CA ASN A 128 3.68 -7.11 6.04
C ASN A 128 3.52 -6.08 4.91
N SER A 129 2.78 -6.43 3.84
CA SER A 129 2.50 -5.50 2.75
C SER A 129 1.67 -4.29 3.21
N ALA A 130 0.67 -4.50 4.09
CA ALA A 130 -0.14 -3.43 4.64
C ALA A 130 0.69 -2.48 5.52
N ASP A 131 1.64 -3.02 6.28
CA ASP A 131 2.52 -2.21 7.14
C ASP A 131 3.52 -1.39 6.32
N LEU A 132 4.05 -1.94 5.21
CA LEU A 132 4.86 -1.17 4.26
C LEU A 132 4.07 -0.02 3.64
N LEU A 133 2.84 -0.27 3.17
CA LEU A 133 1.99 0.76 2.59
C LEU A 133 1.63 1.84 3.61
N ARG A 134 1.32 1.45 4.86
CA ARG A 134 1.07 2.40 5.96
C ARG A 134 2.30 3.26 6.26
N ALA A 135 3.50 2.66 6.24
CA ALA A 135 4.74 3.41 6.43
C ALA A 135 4.97 4.41 5.29
N GLU A 136 4.68 4.02 4.05
CA GLU A 136 4.83 4.91 2.89
C GLU A 136 3.82 6.05 2.90
N ILE A 137 2.54 5.77 3.20
CA ILE A 137 1.52 6.81 3.37
C ILE A 137 1.97 7.84 4.40
N ARG A 138 2.50 7.42 5.55
CA ARG A 138 3.02 8.33 6.58
C ARG A 138 4.18 9.19 6.08
N ARG A 139 5.05 8.65 5.21
CA ARG A 139 6.15 9.42 4.60
C ARG A 139 5.61 10.47 3.63
N GLU A 140 4.69 10.08 2.75
CA GLU A 140 4.07 10.99 1.78
C GLU A 140 3.27 12.10 2.49
N GLU A 141 2.48 11.77 3.51
CA GLU A 141 1.75 12.75 4.32
C GLU A 141 2.70 13.76 4.98
N ALA A 142 3.86 13.30 5.49
CA ALA A 142 4.86 14.18 6.08
C ALA A 142 5.56 15.08 5.03
N GLN A 143 5.78 14.58 3.82
CA GLN A 143 6.32 15.39 2.71
C GLN A 143 5.29 16.45 2.27
N LEU A 144 4.04 16.03 2.09
CA LEU A 144 2.94 16.91 1.70
C LEU A 144 2.68 18.00 2.75
N ALA A 145 2.85 17.71 4.04
CA ALA A 145 2.78 18.72 5.10
C ALA A 145 3.88 19.78 4.97
N LYS A 146 5.12 19.39 4.61
CA LYS A 146 6.23 20.33 4.37
C LYS A 146 5.97 21.20 3.15
N GLU A 147 5.50 20.60 2.05
CA GLU A 147 5.17 21.34 0.82
C GLU A 147 4.04 22.35 1.04
N LYS A 148 2.99 21.97 1.78
CA LYS A 148 1.92 22.89 2.17
C LYS A 148 2.46 24.07 2.99
N ALA A 149 3.33 23.81 3.96
CA ALA A 149 3.95 24.87 4.75
C ALA A 149 4.79 25.83 3.90
N GLN A 150 5.57 25.30 2.94
CA GLN A 150 6.35 26.11 1.99
C GLN A 150 5.45 26.94 1.08
N LEU A 151 4.35 26.36 0.57
CA LEU A 151 3.40 27.07 -0.26
C LEU A 151 2.73 28.21 0.50
N GLU A 152 2.34 27.99 1.76
CA GLU A 152 1.79 29.05 2.61
C GLU A 152 2.80 30.19 2.85
N GLU A 153 4.09 29.88 3.00
CA GLU A 153 5.14 30.88 3.13
C GLU A 153 5.30 31.69 1.84
N LEU A 154 5.36 31.02 0.68
CA LEU A 154 5.44 31.68 -0.62
C LEU A 154 4.21 32.54 -0.90
N GLU A 155 3.01 32.09 -0.54
CA GLU A 155 1.79 32.89 -0.66
C GLU A 155 1.83 34.15 0.22
N LYS A 156 2.28 34.02 1.48
CA LYS A 156 2.46 35.18 2.38
C LYS A 156 3.48 36.16 1.80
N ASN A 157 4.62 35.66 1.32
CA ASN A 157 5.67 36.48 0.71
C ASN A 157 5.19 37.17 -0.56
N ALA A 158 4.47 36.46 -1.44
CA ALA A 158 3.90 37.03 -2.66
C ALA A 158 2.87 38.13 -2.34
N ARG A 159 2.00 37.91 -1.35
CA ARG A 159 1.03 38.92 -0.87
C ARG A 159 1.74 40.15 -0.28
N ALA A 160 2.78 39.95 0.53
CA ALA A 160 3.57 41.03 1.11
C ALA A 160 4.28 41.85 0.02
N ALA A 161 4.96 41.19 -0.92
CA ALA A 161 5.62 41.84 -2.06
C ALA A 161 4.62 42.61 -2.94
N GLN A 162 3.43 42.05 -3.18
CA GLN A 162 2.37 42.76 -3.91
C GLN A 162 1.88 43.99 -3.15
N ALA A 163 1.73 43.91 -1.82
CA ALA A 163 1.34 45.03 -0.98
C ALA A 163 2.41 46.13 -0.94
N GLU A 164 3.68 45.76 -0.83
CA GLU A 164 4.81 46.70 -0.89
C GLU A 164 4.91 47.37 -2.26
N ARG A 165 4.80 46.61 -3.34
CA ARG A 165 4.78 47.17 -4.71
C ARG A 165 3.64 48.17 -4.88
N LYS A 166 2.44 47.88 -4.35
CA LYS A 166 1.32 48.84 -4.33
C LYS A 166 1.63 50.10 -3.53
N LYS A 167 2.33 50.00 -2.40
CA LYS A 167 2.76 51.17 -1.59
C LYS A 167 3.82 51.99 -2.35
N GLN A 168 4.83 51.35 -2.92
CA GLN A 168 5.86 52.01 -3.72
C GLN A 168 5.27 52.71 -4.95
N ALA A 169 4.33 52.07 -5.66
CA ALA A 169 3.63 52.68 -6.80
C ALA A 169 2.79 53.91 -6.39
N LYS A 170 2.27 53.97 -5.16
CA LYS A 170 1.59 55.17 -4.64
C LYS A 170 2.59 56.31 -4.35
N ASN A 171 3.78 55.97 -3.87
CA ASN A 171 4.84 56.93 -3.55
C ASN A 171 5.71 57.31 -4.77
N ALA A 172 5.50 56.67 -5.92
CA ALA A 172 6.25 56.93 -7.15
C ALA A 172 5.85 58.26 -7.81
N HIS A 173 6.82 58.88 -8.46
CA HIS A 173 6.64 60.15 -9.18
C HIS A 173 5.54 60.04 -10.26
N PRO A 174 4.71 61.09 -10.49
CA PRO A 174 3.55 61.04 -11.39
C PRO A 174 3.83 60.55 -12.82
N VAL A 175 5.05 60.74 -13.34
CA VAL A 175 5.48 60.24 -14.67
C VAL A 175 5.54 58.71 -14.71
N ILE A 176 6.13 58.07 -13.69
CA ILE A 176 6.23 56.61 -13.57
C ILE A 176 4.84 56.01 -13.37
N ARG A 177 3.99 56.68 -12.58
CA ARG A 177 2.58 56.29 -12.37
C ARG A 177 1.75 56.36 -13.65
N ARG A 178 2.10 57.21 -14.62
CA ARG A 178 1.45 57.30 -15.95
C ARG A 178 1.86 56.13 -16.84
N LEU A 179 3.14 55.75 -16.82
CA LEU A 179 3.68 54.61 -17.56
C LEU A 179 3.11 53.27 -17.07
N GLU A 180 3.00 53.06 -15.75
CA GLU A 180 2.35 51.85 -15.21
C GLU A 180 0.86 51.76 -15.57
N ARG A 181 0.14 52.88 -15.54
CA ARG A 181 -1.29 52.92 -15.92
C ARG A 181 -1.49 52.64 -17.41
N SER A 182 -0.59 53.15 -18.26
CA SER A 182 -0.54 52.83 -19.69
C SER A 182 -0.26 51.34 -19.94
N ARG A 183 0.59 50.71 -19.12
CA ARG A 183 0.91 49.28 -19.22
C ARG A 183 -0.25 48.38 -18.75
N GLN A 184 -1.10 48.85 -17.82
CA GLN A 184 -2.29 48.13 -17.35
C GLN A 184 -3.50 48.31 -18.26
N GLN A 185 -3.63 49.42 -18.99
CA GLN A 185 -4.73 49.63 -19.96
C GLN A 185 -4.51 48.89 -21.29
N GLY A 186 -3.28 48.50 -21.62
CA GLY A 186 -2.97 47.58 -22.74
C GLY A 186 -3.26 46.11 -22.43
N GLY A 187 -4.36 45.82 -21.72
CA GLY A 187 -4.77 44.50 -21.28
C GLY A 187 -5.29 43.63 -22.43
N GLY A 188 -4.39 43.24 -23.33
CA GLY A 188 -4.52 42.04 -24.13
C GLY A 188 -3.43 41.08 -23.68
N TYR A 189 -3.82 39.95 -23.10
CA TYR A 189 -2.97 38.79 -22.92
C TYR A 189 -2.27 38.48 -24.25
N LYS A 190 -1.04 38.96 -24.45
CA LYS A 190 -0.08 38.20 -25.23
C LYS A 190 0.46 37.18 -24.26
N ASP A 191 -0.31 36.10 -24.17
CA ASP A 191 0.21 34.80 -23.79
C ASP A 191 1.51 34.64 -24.58
N LEU A 192 2.66 34.75 -23.90
CA LEU A 192 3.94 34.37 -24.48
C LEU A 192 3.92 32.84 -24.53
N ILE A 193 3.07 32.32 -25.40
CA ILE A 193 3.16 30.94 -25.86
C ILE A 193 4.52 30.89 -26.53
N PHE A 194 5.49 30.28 -25.86
CA PHE A 194 6.64 29.72 -26.52
C PHE A 194 6.09 28.71 -27.53
N ALA A 195 5.84 29.18 -28.75
CA ALA A 195 5.63 28.30 -29.87
C ALA A 195 6.89 27.41 -29.94
N GLU A 196 6.69 26.10 -29.90
CA GLU A 196 7.73 25.12 -30.18
C GLU A 196 8.53 25.58 -31.41
N PRO A 197 9.87 25.55 -31.38
CA PRO A 197 10.68 25.94 -32.52
C PRO A 197 10.64 24.81 -33.55
N LYS A 198 9.57 24.75 -34.36
CA LYS A 198 9.68 24.13 -35.67
C LYS A 198 10.37 25.12 -36.60
N GLY A 199 11.68 24.88 -36.80
CA GLY A 199 12.47 25.48 -37.88
C GLY A 199 12.95 26.89 -37.61
N HIS A 200 13.85 27.07 -36.64
CA HIS A 200 14.57 28.32 -36.45
C HIS A 200 15.89 28.30 -37.22
N GLU A 201 15.82 28.30 -38.56
CA GLU A 201 16.99 28.50 -39.43
C GLU A 201 16.97 29.84 -40.18
N SER A 202 15.89 30.63 -40.14
CA SER A 202 15.74 31.69 -41.17
C SER A 202 15.88 33.14 -40.69
N MET A 203 15.93 33.46 -39.39
CA MET A 203 15.93 34.89 -38.97
C MET A 203 17.31 35.54 -38.77
N ILE A 204 18.40 34.77 -38.69
CA ILE A 204 19.75 35.33 -38.46
C ILE A 204 20.56 35.39 -39.77
N CYS A 205 20.08 34.77 -40.85
CA CYS A 205 20.80 34.67 -42.11
C CYS A 205 20.60 35.86 -43.07
N GLU A 206 19.72 36.81 -42.75
CA GLU A 206 19.38 37.94 -43.64
C GLU A 206 20.00 39.27 -43.19
N ILE A 207 21.21 39.25 -42.62
CA ILE A 207 21.96 40.48 -42.31
C ILE A 207 23.01 40.68 -43.40
N ASP A 208 22.84 41.75 -44.19
CA ASP A 208 23.68 42.10 -45.32
C ASP A 208 25.16 42.23 -44.90
N ALA A 209 26.08 41.71 -45.72
CA ALA A 209 27.50 41.56 -45.36
C ALA A 209 28.24 42.89 -45.13
N ASN A 210 27.63 44.00 -45.56
CA ASN A 210 28.16 45.37 -45.43
C ASN A 210 27.69 46.10 -44.16
N SER A 211 26.91 45.45 -43.28
CA SER A 211 26.50 46.04 -42.00
C SER A 211 27.64 46.01 -40.97
N GLU A 212 27.86 47.11 -40.24
CA GLU A 212 28.82 47.19 -39.12
C GLU A 212 28.57 46.13 -38.02
N LEU A 213 27.37 45.55 -37.99
CA LEU A 213 26.97 44.49 -37.05
C LEU A 213 27.35 43.07 -37.51
N TYR A 214 27.74 42.90 -38.78
CA TYR A 214 28.16 41.61 -39.33
C TYR A 214 29.26 40.90 -38.53
N PRO A 215 30.36 41.57 -38.09
CA PRO A 215 31.38 40.90 -37.26
C PRO A 215 30.84 40.41 -35.92
N LEU A 216 29.95 41.16 -35.27
CA LEU A 216 29.33 40.79 -33.99
C LEU A 216 28.38 39.60 -34.16
N VAL A 217 27.57 39.59 -35.22
CA VAL A 217 26.67 38.49 -35.55
C VAL A 217 27.46 37.23 -35.89
N LYS A 218 28.57 37.35 -36.62
CA LYS A 218 29.47 36.24 -36.91
C LYS A 218 30.10 35.67 -35.64
N GLN A 219 30.54 36.53 -34.72
CA GLN A 219 31.06 36.10 -33.42
C GLN A 219 30.01 35.37 -32.59
N LEU A 220 28.76 35.87 -32.59
CA LEU A 220 27.64 35.25 -31.87
C LEU A 220 27.27 33.90 -32.49
N ARG A 221 27.25 33.79 -33.83
CA ARG A 221 27.05 32.53 -34.54
C ARG A 221 28.12 31.50 -34.18
N ASN A 222 29.39 31.91 -34.23
CA ASN A 222 30.50 31.03 -33.85
C ASN A 222 30.39 30.57 -32.39
N HIS A 223 29.93 31.44 -31.48
CA HIS A 223 29.75 31.09 -30.08
C HIS A 223 28.56 30.15 -29.85
N LEU A 224 27.43 30.38 -30.53
CA LEU A 224 26.29 29.47 -30.51
C LEU A 224 26.63 28.10 -31.10
N GLU A 225 27.39 28.06 -32.20
CA GLU A 225 27.87 26.82 -32.81
C GLU A 225 28.83 26.07 -31.86
N SER A 226 29.70 26.80 -31.16
CA SER A 226 30.55 26.22 -30.11
C SER A 226 29.73 25.67 -28.94
N MET A 227 28.71 26.41 -28.45
CA MET A 227 27.84 25.94 -27.38
C MET A 227 26.98 24.76 -27.81
N GLN A 228 26.50 24.74 -29.05
CA GLN A 228 25.75 23.62 -29.62
C GLN A 228 26.61 22.36 -29.72
N ASN A 229 27.87 22.50 -30.16
CA ASN A 229 28.81 21.40 -30.21
C ASN A 229 29.19 20.89 -28.81
N ASN A 230 29.30 21.77 -27.81
CA ASN A 230 29.52 21.35 -26.43
C ASN A 230 28.27 20.66 -25.83
N ALA A 231 27.07 21.16 -26.12
CA ALA A 231 25.83 20.58 -25.65
C ALA A 231 25.55 19.21 -26.29
N SER A 232 25.84 19.03 -27.58
CA SER A 232 25.68 17.75 -28.27
C SER A 232 26.61 16.67 -27.70
N GLN A 233 27.83 17.04 -27.27
CA GLN A 233 28.75 16.11 -26.59
C GLN A 233 28.23 15.65 -25.22
N VAL A 234 27.48 16.50 -24.50
CA VAL A 234 26.96 16.20 -23.15
C VAL A 234 25.57 15.54 -23.18
N SER A 235 24.82 15.71 -24.27
CA SER A 235 23.44 15.20 -24.43
C SER A 235 23.28 13.70 -24.18
N GLY A 236 24.31 12.88 -24.44
CA GLY A 236 24.26 11.42 -24.23
C GLY A 236 24.61 10.95 -22.82
N LEU A 237 25.24 11.80 -21.99
CA LEU A 237 25.70 11.42 -20.66
C LEU A 237 24.53 11.19 -19.69
N GLY A 238 23.45 11.98 -19.80
CA GLY A 238 22.27 11.82 -18.96
C GLY A 238 21.60 10.45 -19.15
N GLU A 239 21.50 9.99 -20.40
CA GLU A 239 20.93 8.67 -20.71
C GLU A 239 21.85 7.53 -20.24
N ALA A 240 23.17 7.70 -20.34
CA ALA A 240 24.15 6.75 -19.80
C ALA A 240 24.08 6.65 -18.26
N ILE A 241 23.88 7.77 -17.57
CA ILE A 241 23.70 7.82 -16.11
C ILE A 241 22.37 7.17 -15.71
N ALA A 242 21.29 7.45 -16.42
CA ALA A 242 20.00 6.81 -16.15
C ALA A 242 20.08 5.29 -16.34
N ARG A 243 20.74 4.82 -17.40
CA ARG A 243 21.01 3.39 -17.62
C ARG A 243 21.84 2.79 -16.48
N SER A 244 22.94 3.43 -16.07
CA SER A 244 23.77 2.89 -14.98
C SER A 244 23.04 2.84 -13.64
N GLN A 245 22.24 3.87 -13.31
CA GLN A 245 21.38 3.88 -12.13
C GLN A 245 20.33 2.76 -12.19
N SER A 246 19.70 2.53 -13.35
CA SER A 246 18.75 1.44 -13.52
C SER A 246 19.40 0.06 -13.33
N SER A 247 20.62 -0.14 -13.83
CA SER A 247 21.37 -1.38 -13.62
C SER A 247 21.76 -1.60 -12.16
N LEU A 248 22.13 -0.54 -11.43
CA LEU A 248 22.43 -0.63 -10.00
C LEU A 248 21.18 -0.95 -9.16
N ASN A 249 20.03 -0.38 -9.51
CA ASN A 249 18.76 -0.65 -8.82
C ASN A 249 18.23 -2.07 -9.07
N LEU A 250 18.62 -2.70 -10.18
CA LEU A 250 18.25 -4.09 -10.50
C LEU A 250 19.17 -5.14 -9.86
N LEU A 251 20.31 -4.74 -9.28
CA LEU A 251 21.11 -5.66 -8.49
C LEU A 251 20.43 -5.86 -7.11
N PRO A 252 20.04 -7.09 -6.75
CA PRO A 252 19.66 -7.38 -5.38
C PRO A 252 20.91 -7.23 -4.51
N LEU A 253 20.88 -6.29 -3.57
CA LEU A 253 21.83 -6.24 -2.48
C LEU A 253 21.72 -7.58 -1.73
N GLY A 254 22.74 -8.42 -1.90
CA GLY A 254 22.96 -9.61 -1.08
C GLY A 254 23.44 -9.25 0.32
#